data_AF-A0AAW6E0K0-F1
#
_entry.id   AF-A0AAW6E0K0-F1
#
_cell.length_a   1.000
_cell.length_b   1.000
_cell.length_c   1.000
_cell.angle_alpha   90.00
_cell.angle_beta   90.00
_cell.angle_gamma   90.00
#
_symmetry.space_group_name_H-M   'P 1'
#
loop_
_entity.id
_entity.type
_entity.pdbx_description
1 polymer ?
#
loop_
_entity_poly.entity_id
_entity_poly.type
_entity_poly.pdbx_seq_one_letter_code
_entity_poly.pdbx_strand_id
1 'polypeptide(L)'
;MKLYEINAEILRLTDAIEFDEETGEILGDADELFTQIQSLQMEKKSILEYLAKLVLNIRAEAAAAKTEEQRLKARRDRLAKKEDRLMKILDRECAGEKTDLGVATFAYRKTSHVDVSDAEKAIRWLKRNKHLDCFRIPAPEVAKAEVKKLINAGTKVPGCAVVEDYSCSLR
;
A
#
# COMPACT_ATOMS: atom_id res chain seq x y z
N MET A 1 -18.68 9.94 -25.25
CA MET A 1 -18.90 8.48 -25.13
C MET A 1 -18.04 7.89 -24.02
N LYS A 2 -18.34 6.68 -23.53
CA LYS A 2 -17.42 5.95 -22.65
C LYS A 2 -16.26 5.36 -23.47
N LEU A 3 -15.09 5.17 -22.84
CA LEU A 3 -13.88 4.74 -23.56
C LEU A 3 -14.07 3.41 -24.33
N TYR A 4 -14.86 2.47 -23.79
CA TYR A 4 -15.16 1.22 -24.46
C TYR A 4 -16.08 1.40 -25.68
N GLU A 5 -17.00 2.36 -25.64
CA GLU A 5 -17.90 2.67 -26.76
C GLU A 5 -17.10 3.29 -27.90
N ILE A 6 -16.14 4.17 -27.58
CA ILE A 6 -15.25 4.79 -28.57
C ILE A 6 -14.39 3.71 -29.25
N ASN A 7 -13.83 2.79 -28.46
CA ASN A 7 -13.03 1.68 -29.02
C ASN A 7 -13.87 0.75 -29.90
N ALA A 8 -15.11 0.45 -29.51
CA ALA A 8 -16.01 -0.38 -30.31
C ALA A 8 -16.39 0.29 -31.63
N GLU A 9 -16.62 1.60 -31.61
CA GLU A 9 -16.95 2.37 -32.82
C GLU A 9 -15.76 2.49 -33.77
N ILE A 10 -14.54 2.70 -33.24
CA ILE A 10 -13.31 2.66 -34.05
C ILE A 10 -13.16 1.30 -34.74
N LEU A 11 -13.40 0.20 -34.02
CA LEU A 11 -13.35 -1.14 -34.61
C LEU A 11 -14.38 -1.30 -35.71
N ARG A 12 -15.64 -0.91 -35.46
CA ARG A 12 -16.73 -0.96 -36.45
C ARG A 12 -16.39 -0.19 -37.74
N LEU A 13 -15.84 1.02 -37.60
CA LEU A 13 -15.45 1.84 -38.76
C LEU A 13 -14.23 1.28 -39.48
N THR A 14 -13.31 0.64 -38.76
CA THR A 14 -12.13 -0.02 -39.36
C THR A 14 -12.55 -1.25 -40.16
N ASP A 15 -13.48 -2.05 -39.64
CA ASP A 15 -14.02 -3.24 -40.31
C ASP A 15 -14.88 -2.90 -41.54
N ALA A 16 -15.37 -1.66 -41.62
CA ALA A 16 -16.16 -1.15 -42.75
C ALA A 16 -15.30 -0.64 -43.93
N ILE A 17 -13.97 -0.64 -43.81
CA ILE A 17 -13.07 -0.26 -44.91
C ILE A 17 -12.99 -1.42 -45.91
N GLU A 18 -13.44 -1.17 -47.13
CA GLU A 18 -13.41 -2.14 -48.24
C GLU A 18 -12.13 -1.98 -49.07
N PHE A 19 -11.58 -3.10 -49.53
CA PHE A 19 -10.37 -3.15 -50.35
C PHE A 19 -10.62 -3.93 -51.63
N ASP A 20 -10.00 -3.49 -52.72
CA ASP A 20 -9.93 -4.25 -53.95
C ASP A 20 -8.96 -5.42 -53.78
N GLU A 21 -9.45 -6.65 -54.00
CA GLU A 21 -8.68 -7.87 -53.74
C GLU A 21 -7.51 -8.08 -54.72
N GLU A 22 -7.52 -7.41 -55.88
CA GLU A 22 -6.55 -7.63 -56.96
C GLU A 22 -5.44 -6.56 -56.98
N THR A 23 -5.80 -5.32 -56.67
CA THR A 23 -4.90 -4.15 -56.67
C THR A 23 -4.49 -3.71 -55.27
N GLY A 24 -5.27 -4.06 -54.24
CA GLY A 24 -5.10 -3.59 -52.87
C GLY A 24 -5.50 -2.13 -52.66
N GLU A 25 -6.15 -1.50 -53.64
CA GLU A 25 -6.65 -0.13 -53.52
C GLU A 25 -7.87 -0.07 -52.59
N ILE A 26 -8.00 1.02 -51.82
CA ILE A 26 -9.14 1.21 -50.92
C ILE A 26 -10.35 1.65 -51.75
N LEU A 27 -11.48 0.98 -51.53
CA LEU A 27 -12.72 1.23 -52.24
C LEU A 27 -13.63 2.20 -51.46
N GLY A 28 -14.45 2.97 -52.20
CA GLY A 28 -15.45 3.86 -51.61
C GLY A 28 -14.91 5.16 -50.99
N ASP A 29 -15.73 5.81 -50.16
CA ASP A 29 -15.43 7.12 -49.54
C ASP A 29 -14.60 6.96 -48.25
N ALA A 30 -13.44 6.33 -48.40
CA ALA A 30 -12.58 5.96 -47.26
C ALA A 30 -12.05 7.18 -46.49
N ASP A 31 -11.93 8.33 -47.14
CA ASP A 31 -11.51 9.58 -46.51
C ASP A 31 -12.48 10.02 -45.40
N GLU A 32 -13.79 9.79 -45.57
CA GLU A 32 -14.79 10.08 -44.54
C GLU A 32 -14.63 9.14 -43.34
N LEU A 33 -14.44 7.84 -43.59
CA LEU A 33 -14.20 6.83 -42.54
C LEU A 33 -12.94 7.15 -41.74
N PHE A 34 -11.83 7.50 -42.41
CA PHE A 34 -10.59 7.89 -41.74
C PHE A 34 -10.76 9.16 -40.89
N THR A 35 -11.53 10.12 -41.37
CA THR A 35 -11.84 11.36 -40.63
C THR A 35 -12.65 11.04 -39.36
N GLN A 36 -13.65 10.16 -39.44
CA GLN A 36 -14.43 9.73 -38.29
C GLN A 36 -13.59 8.96 -37.27
N ILE A 37 -12.72 8.03 -37.72
CA ILE A 37 -11.80 7.30 -36.86
C ILE A 37 -10.83 8.26 -36.15
N GLN A 38 -10.26 9.25 -36.85
CA GLN A 38 -9.40 10.26 -36.23
C GLN A 38 -10.13 11.06 -35.15
N SER A 39 -11.37 11.48 -35.42
CA SER A 39 -12.20 12.20 -34.44
C SER A 39 -12.39 11.39 -33.15
N LEU A 40 -12.71 10.10 -33.27
CA LEU A 40 -12.88 9.19 -32.13
C LEU A 40 -11.56 8.97 -31.36
N GLN A 41 -10.42 8.88 -32.05
CA GLN A 41 -9.10 8.81 -31.41
C GLN A 41 -8.77 10.09 -30.63
N MET A 42 -9.16 11.26 -31.14
CA MET A 42 -9.01 12.53 -30.43
C MET A 42 -9.90 12.60 -29.19
N GLU A 43 -11.15 12.13 -29.27
CA GLU A 43 -12.05 12.04 -28.10
C GLU A 43 -11.46 11.09 -27.04
N LYS A 44 -10.98 9.91 -27.45
CA LYS A 44 -10.30 8.95 -26.56
C LYS A 44 -9.11 9.59 -25.84
N LYS A 45 -8.27 10.33 -26.57
CA LYS A 45 -7.11 11.04 -26.00
C LYS A 45 -7.55 12.08 -24.98
N SER A 46 -8.57 12.87 -25.28
CA SER A 46 -9.13 13.89 -24.37
C SER A 46 -9.61 13.26 -23.05
N ILE A 47 -10.30 12.12 -23.10
CA ILE A 47 -10.73 11.39 -21.89
C ILE A 47 -9.53 10.90 -21.08
N LEU A 48 -8.52 10.31 -21.73
CA LEU A 48 -7.31 9.83 -21.04
C LEU A 48 -6.53 10.99 -20.38
N GLU A 49 -6.40 12.13 -21.05
CA GLU A 49 -5.80 13.34 -20.49
C GLU A 49 -6.59 13.86 -19.28
N TYR A 50 -7.91 13.86 -19.36
CA TYR A 50 -8.77 14.24 -18.23
C TYR A 50 -8.59 13.30 -17.04
N LEU A 51 -8.56 11.98 -17.27
CA LEU A 51 -8.30 11.00 -16.21
C LEU A 51 -6.92 11.17 -15.58
N ALA A 52 -5.88 11.44 -16.39
CA ALA A 52 -4.54 11.72 -15.88
C ALA A 52 -4.52 12.96 -14.99
N LYS A 53 -5.19 14.05 -15.40
CA LYS A 53 -5.35 15.27 -14.58
C LYS A 53 -6.05 14.99 -13.25
N LEU A 54 -7.13 14.19 -13.27
CA LEU A 54 -7.83 13.79 -12.05
C LEU A 54 -6.91 13.01 -11.10
N VAL A 55 -6.13 12.05 -11.62
CA VAL A 55 -5.16 11.30 -10.79
C VAL A 55 -4.13 12.23 -10.16
N LEU A 56 -3.63 13.23 -10.90
CA LEU A 56 -2.68 14.22 -10.36
C LEU A 56 -3.32 15.08 -9.27
N ASN A 57 -4.57 15.51 -9.45
CA ASN A 57 -5.31 16.25 -8.42
C ASN A 57 -5.48 15.43 -7.14
N ILE A 58 -5.93 14.17 -7.26
CA ILE A 58 -6.10 13.27 -6.11
C ILE A 58 -4.76 13.03 -5.39
N ARG A 59 -3.65 12.89 -6.12
CA ARG A 59 -2.31 12.76 -5.51
C ARG A 59 -1.91 14.01 -4.74
N ALA A 60 -2.20 15.19 -5.27
CA ALA A 60 -1.93 16.45 -4.59
C ALA A 60 -2.77 16.58 -3.30
N GLU A 61 -4.06 16.24 -3.36
CA GLU A 61 -4.95 16.22 -2.20
C GLU A 61 -4.47 15.21 -1.13
N ALA A 62 -4.10 13.99 -1.54
CA ALA A 62 -3.56 12.99 -0.63
C ALA A 62 -2.25 13.44 0.04
N ALA A 63 -1.36 14.11 -0.69
CA ALA A 63 -0.12 14.67 -0.14
C ALA A 63 -0.39 15.80 0.86
N ALA A 64 -1.36 16.67 0.58
CA ALA A 64 -1.79 17.72 1.49
C ALA A 64 -2.40 17.12 2.77
N ALA A 65 -3.29 16.13 2.63
CA ALA A 65 -3.89 15.42 3.75
C ALA A 65 -2.84 14.73 4.65
N LYS A 66 -1.85 14.07 4.04
CA LYS A 66 -0.72 13.46 4.79
C LYS A 66 0.11 14.49 5.55
N THR A 67 0.33 15.66 4.97
CA THR A 67 1.05 16.76 5.65
C THR A 67 0.27 17.23 6.88
N GLU A 68 -1.05 17.35 6.77
CA GLU A 68 -1.91 17.70 7.90
C GLU A 68 -1.92 16.60 8.98
N GLU A 69 -2.03 15.34 8.58
CA GLU A 69 -1.96 14.19 9.48
C GLU A 69 -0.66 14.22 10.30
N GLN A 70 0.48 14.48 9.66
CA GLN A 70 1.78 14.61 10.33
C GLN A 70 1.80 15.77 11.33
N ARG A 71 1.21 16.92 10.96
CA ARG A 71 1.08 18.08 11.86
C ARG A 71 0.25 17.76 13.10
N LEU A 72 -0.88 17.08 12.92
CA LEU A 72 -1.77 16.65 14.00
C LEU A 72 -1.10 15.60 14.88
N LYS A 73 -0.42 14.61 14.28
CA LYS A 73 0.37 13.62 15.02
C LYS A 73 1.43 14.29 15.88
N ALA A 74 2.21 15.21 15.31
CA ALA A 74 3.22 15.95 16.05
C ALA A 74 2.60 16.78 17.20
N ARG A 75 1.42 17.37 16.99
CA ARG A 75 0.68 18.08 18.05
C ARG A 75 0.25 17.13 19.17
N ARG A 76 -0.33 15.98 18.82
CA ARG A 76 -0.72 14.92 19.77
C ARG A 76 0.48 14.44 20.58
N ASP A 77 1.62 14.20 19.94
CA ASP A 77 2.84 13.74 20.61
C ASP A 77 3.40 14.81 21.57
N ARG A 78 3.29 16.10 21.23
CA ARG A 78 3.64 17.20 22.15
C ARG A 78 2.72 17.26 23.37
N LEU A 79 1.41 17.05 23.18
CA LEU A 79 0.45 17.01 24.28
C LEU A 79 0.72 15.81 25.20
N ALA A 80 0.95 14.62 24.63
CA ALA A 80 1.31 13.42 25.40
C ALA A 80 2.61 13.62 26.21
N LYS A 81 3.63 14.27 25.62
CA LYS A 81 4.86 14.63 26.36
C LYS A 81 4.61 15.64 27.47
N LYS A 82 3.69 16.58 27.28
CA LYS A 82 3.33 17.57 28.31
C LYS A 82 2.59 16.89 29.45
N GLU A 83 1.63 16.03 29.14
CA GLU A 83 0.93 15.19 30.10
C GLU A 83 1.90 14.32 30.90
N ASP A 84 2.80 13.58 30.24
CA ASP A 84 3.80 12.73 30.91
C ASP A 84 4.67 13.52 31.91
N ARG A 85 5.07 14.74 31.56
CA ARG A 85 5.81 15.63 32.47
C ARG A 85 4.97 16.03 33.68
N LEU A 86 3.69 16.34 33.49
CA LEU A 86 2.78 16.68 34.59
C LEU A 86 2.52 15.45 35.48
N MET A 87 2.33 14.28 34.88
CA MET A 87 2.18 13.02 35.60
C MET A 87 3.40 12.68 36.45
N LYS A 88 4.63 12.93 35.95
CA LYS A 88 5.87 12.76 36.74
C LYS A 88 5.95 13.70 37.93
N ILE A 89 5.42 14.91 37.81
CA ILE A 89 5.33 15.83 38.95
C ILE A 89 4.34 15.27 39.97
N LEU A 90 3.14 14.86 39.54
CA LEU A 90 2.15 14.26 40.43
C LEU A 90 2.67 12.99 41.13
N ASP A 91 3.35 12.12 40.39
CA ASP A 91 4.00 10.92 40.92
C ASP A 91 5.02 11.27 42.02
N ARG A 92 5.89 12.26 41.77
CA ARG A 92 6.86 12.74 42.76
C ARG A 92 6.19 13.27 44.03
N GLU A 93 5.14 14.08 43.88
CA GLU A 93 4.48 14.73 45.01
C GLU A 93 3.55 13.78 45.78
N CYS A 94 2.92 12.80 45.11
CA CYS A 94 2.02 11.83 45.75
C CYS A 94 2.78 10.59 46.28
N ALA A 95 4.02 10.35 45.84
CA ALA A 95 4.98 9.41 46.43
C ALA A 95 4.45 7.99 46.76
N GLY A 96 3.62 7.41 45.90
CA GLY A 96 3.03 6.08 46.10
C GLY A 96 1.72 6.04 46.89
N GLU A 97 1.25 7.18 47.41
CA GLU A 97 0.02 7.28 48.19
C GLU A 97 -1.19 7.63 47.32
N LYS A 98 -2.36 7.11 47.70
CA LYS A 98 -3.62 7.47 47.05
C LYS A 98 -4.05 8.86 47.51
N THR A 99 -4.14 9.81 46.59
CA THR A 99 -4.41 11.22 46.90
C THR A 99 -5.66 11.70 46.15
N ASP A 100 -6.62 12.29 46.87
CA ASP A 100 -7.75 12.98 46.26
C ASP A 100 -7.38 14.43 45.96
N LEU A 101 -7.43 14.82 44.68
CA LEU A 101 -7.12 16.17 44.20
C LEU A 101 -8.39 16.99 43.91
N GLY A 102 -9.58 16.49 44.29
CA GLY A 102 -10.88 17.13 44.09
C GLY A 102 -11.43 17.01 42.67
N VAL A 103 -10.60 17.25 41.65
CA VAL A 103 -10.97 17.04 40.24
C VAL A 103 -10.77 15.60 39.77
N ALA A 104 -9.86 14.88 40.43
CA ALA A 104 -9.52 13.49 40.14
C ALA A 104 -8.81 12.88 41.34
N THR A 105 -8.81 11.55 41.41
CA THR A 105 -8.03 10.80 42.39
C THR A 105 -6.76 10.25 41.73
N PHE A 106 -5.60 10.55 42.31
CA PHE A 106 -4.34 9.94 41.93
C PHE A 106 -4.17 8.62 42.70
N ALA A 107 -4.02 7.51 41.98
CA ALA A 107 -3.97 6.19 42.57
C ALA A 107 -2.90 5.32 41.93
N TYR A 108 -2.21 4.55 42.76
CA TYR A 108 -1.19 3.61 42.34
C TYR A 108 -1.79 2.21 42.21
N ARG A 109 -1.31 1.47 41.22
CA ARG A 109 -1.59 0.04 41.08
C ARG A 109 -0.28 -0.74 41.15
N LYS A 110 -0.27 -1.84 41.89
CA LYS A 110 0.85 -2.76 41.88
C LYS A 110 0.89 -3.44 40.51
N THR A 111 2.01 -3.31 39.80
CA THR A 111 2.30 -4.06 38.58
C THR A 111 3.49 -4.97 38.81
N SER A 112 3.53 -6.09 38.10
CA SER A 112 4.68 -6.98 38.05
C SER A 112 4.98 -7.31 36.60
N HIS A 113 6.26 -7.44 36.28
CA HIS A 113 6.72 -7.92 34.98
C HIS A 113 7.78 -8.99 35.20
N VAL A 114 7.90 -9.90 34.25
CA VAL A 114 9.02 -10.85 34.21
C VAL A 114 10.16 -10.14 33.50
N ASP A 115 11.25 -9.90 34.22
CA ASP A 115 12.50 -9.42 33.63
C ASP A 115 13.28 -10.60 33.05
N VAL A 116 13.80 -10.44 31.82
CA VAL A 116 14.53 -11.49 31.10
C VAL A 116 15.93 -10.97 30.81
N SER A 117 16.86 -11.28 31.71
CA SER A 117 18.27 -10.87 31.60
C SER A 117 19.07 -11.69 30.59
N ASP A 118 18.73 -12.97 30.40
CA ASP A 118 19.35 -13.87 29.41
C ASP A 118 18.28 -14.75 28.75
N ALA A 119 17.84 -14.33 27.56
CA ALA A 119 16.82 -15.02 26.80
C ALA A 119 17.24 -16.43 26.34
N GLU A 120 18.50 -16.64 25.98
CA GLU A 120 18.98 -17.93 25.49
C GLU A 120 19.03 -18.98 26.60
N LYS A 121 19.52 -18.59 27.78
CA LYS A 121 19.52 -19.46 28.96
C LYS A 121 18.09 -19.77 29.42
N ALA A 122 17.21 -18.77 29.42
CA ALA A 122 15.79 -18.96 29.72
C ALA A 122 15.14 -19.95 28.74
N ILE A 123 15.28 -19.74 27.43
CA ILE A 123 14.72 -20.62 26.41
C ILE A 123 15.28 -22.05 26.53
N ARG A 124 16.60 -22.21 26.74
CA ARG A 124 17.21 -23.54 26.94
C ARG A 124 16.63 -24.26 28.16
N TRP A 125 16.46 -23.55 29.27
CA TRP A 125 15.86 -24.12 30.48
C TRP A 125 14.38 -24.47 30.25
N LEU A 126 13.59 -23.58 29.65
CA LEU A 126 12.18 -23.82 29.32
C LEU A 126 12.00 -25.03 28.40
N LYS A 127 12.85 -25.17 27.38
CA LYS A 127 12.90 -26.34 26.49
C LYS A 127 13.20 -27.63 27.25
N ARG A 128 14.22 -27.63 28.12
CA ARG A 128 14.61 -28.80 28.92
C ARG A 128 13.50 -29.25 29.89
N ASN A 129 12.77 -28.30 30.46
CA ASN A 129 11.70 -28.55 31.42
C ASN A 129 10.31 -28.67 30.78
N LYS A 130 10.23 -28.77 29.44
CA LYS A 130 8.99 -28.97 28.67
C LYS A 130 7.92 -27.87 28.82
N HIS A 131 8.33 -26.65 29.14
CA HIS A 131 7.43 -25.48 29.16
C HIS A 131 7.27 -24.89 27.76
N LEU A 132 6.58 -25.63 26.89
CA LEU A 132 6.45 -25.29 25.46
C LEU A 132 5.63 -24.02 25.20
N ASP A 133 4.70 -23.66 26.10
CA ASP A 133 3.88 -22.45 25.97
C ASP A 133 4.64 -21.15 26.30
N CYS A 134 5.84 -21.27 26.87
CA CYS A 134 6.62 -20.13 27.35
C CYS A 134 7.65 -19.61 26.33
N PHE A 135 7.74 -20.21 25.14
CA PHE A 135 8.61 -19.73 24.06
C PHE A 135 7.97 -20.00 22.69
N ARG A 136 8.35 -19.21 21.69
CA ARG A 136 7.88 -19.39 20.31
C ARG A 136 9.07 -19.58 19.39
N ILE A 137 8.92 -20.47 18.41
CA ILE A 137 9.85 -20.60 17.30
C ILE A 137 9.11 -20.04 16.08
N PRO A 138 9.60 -18.96 15.45
CA PRO A 138 8.97 -18.45 14.24
C PRO A 138 9.00 -19.53 13.16
N ALA A 139 7.92 -19.63 12.39
CA ALA A 139 7.89 -20.53 11.25
C ALA A 139 8.98 -20.14 10.24
N PRO A 140 9.62 -21.10 9.55
CA PRO A 140 10.58 -20.77 8.51
C PRO A 140 9.90 -20.00 7.39
N GLU A 141 10.52 -18.90 6.97
CA GLU A 141 10.03 -18.06 5.88
C GLU A 141 10.77 -18.35 4.58
N VAL A 142 10.04 -18.35 3.46
CA VAL A 142 10.63 -18.54 2.14
C VAL A 142 11.35 -17.25 1.73
N ALA A 143 12.66 -17.32 1.58
CA ALA A 143 13.47 -16.23 1.04
C ALA A 143 13.21 -16.04 -0.47
N LYS A 144 12.12 -15.33 -0.82
CA LYS A 144 11.64 -15.17 -2.21
C LYS A 144 12.73 -14.67 -3.18
N ALA A 145 13.62 -13.80 -2.73
CA ALA A 145 14.72 -13.28 -3.55
C ALA A 145 15.73 -14.38 -3.95
N GLU A 146 16.14 -15.22 -2.99
CA GLU A 146 17.07 -16.32 -3.25
C GLU A 146 16.40 -17.44 -4.05
N VAL A 147 15.13 -17.73 -3.77
CA VAL A 147 14.33 -18.67 -4.57
C VAL A 147 14.19 -18.18 -6.01
N LYS A 148 13.97 -16.89 -6.24
CA LYS A 148 13.93 -16.30 -7.58
C LYS A 148 15.27 -16.49 -8.32
N LYS A 149 16.40 -16.27 -7.64
CA LYS A 149 17.73 -16.53 -8.23
C LYS A 149 17.92 -17.99 -8.63
N LEU A 150 17.50 -18.93 -7.79
CA LEU A 150 17.57 -20.38 -8.08
C LEU A 150 16.70 -20.77 -9.28
N ILE A 151 15.48 -20.24 -9.37
CA ILE A 151 14.59 -20.48 -10.50
C ILE A 151 15.19 -19.90 -11.78
N ASN A 152 15.72 -18.68 -11.73
CA ASN A 152 16.40 -18.03 -12.86
C ASN A 152 17.69 -18.76 -13.28
N ALA A 153 18.36 -19.47 -12.37
CA ALA A 153 19.51 -20.33 -12.65
C ALA A 153 19.13 -21.70 -13.23
N GLY A 154 17.85 -21.95 -13.49
CA GLY A 154 17.35 -23.19 -14.10
C GLY A 154 16.93 -24.29 -13.10
N THR A 155 16.93 -24.01 -11.80
CA THR A 155 16.51 -25.00 -10.79
C THR A 155 15.00 -24.93 -10.55
N LYS A 156 14.29 -26.04 -10.73
CA LYS A 156 12.85 -26.12 -10.44
C LYS A 156 12.62 -26.21 -8.93
N VAL A 157 12.01 -25.17 -8.34
CA VAL A 157 11.64 -25.15 -6.91
C VAL A 157 10.15 -25.49 -6.78
N PRO A 158 9.77 -26.63 -6.15
CA PRO A 158 8.37 -26.98 -5.94
C PRO A 158 7.59 -25.88 -5.20
N GLY A 159 6.39 -25.56 -5.68
CA GLY A 159 5.53 -24.53 -5.09
C GLY A 159 5.94 -23.09 -5.39
N CYS A 160 6.91 -22.85 -6.27
CA CYS A 160 7.35 -21.51 -6.67
C CYS A 160 7.37 -21.37 -8.20
N ALA A 161 6.88 -20.22 -8.68
CA ALA A 161 6.94 -19.83 -10.09
C ALA A 161 7.31 -18.34 -10.18
N VAL A 162 8.06 -17.97 -11.21
CA VAL A 162 8.29 -16.56 -11.54
C VAL A 162 7.13 -16.11 -12.42
N VAL A 163 6.41 -15.09 -11.96
CA VAL A 163 5.35 -14.42 -12.72
C VAL A 163 5.91 -13.09 -13.22
N GLU A 164 5.80 -12.84 -14.52
CA GLU A 164 6.18 -11.58 -15.14
C GLU A 164 4.94 -10.70 -15.30
N ASP A 165 4.97 -9.54 -14.64
CA ASP A 165 3.90 -8.55 -14.66
C ASP A 165 4.48 -7.18 -15.04
N TYR A 166 3.65 -6.35 -15.67
CA TYR A 166 4.00 -4.96 -15.96
C TYR A 166 3.54 -4.04 -14.84
N SER A 167 4.46 -3.22 -14.32
CA SER A 167 4.11 -2.12 -13.44
C SER A 167 3.82 -0.86 -14.27
N CYS A 168 2.63 -0.27 -14.11
CA CYS A 168 2.32 1.03 -14.71
C CYS A 168 2.63 2.17 -13.72
N SER A 169 3.06 3.32 -14.24
CA SER A 169 3.29 4.53 -13.43
C SER A 169 2.92 5.77 -14.23
N LEU A 170 2.11 6.65 -13.63
CA LEU A 170 1.93 8.03 -14.09
C LEU A 170 2.99 8.90 -13.41
N ARG A 171 3.85 9.55 -14.19
CA ARG A 171 4.90 10.47 -13.71
C ARG A 171 4.56 11.90 -14.05
#